data_AF-A0A6A4H5U5-F1
#
_entry.id   AF-A0A6A4H5U5-F1
#
_cell.length_a   1.000
_cell.length_b   1.000
_cell.length_c   1.000
_cell.angle_alpha   90.00
_cell.angle_beta   90.00
_cell.angle_gamma   90.00
#
_symmetry.space_group_name_H-M   'P 1'
#
loop_
_entity.id
_entity.type
_entity.pdbx_description
1 polymer ?
#
loop_
_entity_poly.entity_id
_entity_poly.type
_entity_poly.pdbx_seq_one_letter_code
_entity_poly.pdbx_strand_id
1 'polypeptide(L)'
;MRVLLLSLALAFPSFSSQFASNEQWSTSLELEDFENTDWHYHRWMAPGENDLRSPCPGMNTLANHGFIPRDGRNITIPRVIRAIDAVYNNPSDPVLNLALKLALLTTDAPDSFTLDNLRLHGTIEHDAIPLSL
;
A
#
# COMPACT_ATOMS: atom_id res chain seq x y z
N MET A 1 13.92 67.83 7.73
CA MET A 1 12.85 67.05 8.39
C MET A 1 12.87 65.65 7.80
N ARG A 2 13.48 64.71 8.53
CA ARG A 2 13.88 63.39 8.03
C ARG A 2 13.57 62.37 9.14
N VAL A 3 12.90 61.28 8.74
CA VAL A 3 12.92 59.92 9.32
C VAL A 3 11.98 59.59 10.51
N LEU A 4 10.86 58.94 10.13
CA LEU A 4 10.33 57.64 10.58
C LEU A 4 11.03 56.94 11.78
N LEU A 5 10.35 56.86 12.94
CA LEU A 5 10.66 56.01 14.11
C LEU A 5 9.31 55.75 14.81
N LEU A 6 8.94 54.60 15.36
CA LEU A 6 9.47 53.24 15.39
C LEU A 6 8.27 52.42 15.93
N SER A 7 7.71 51.50 15.13
CA SER A 7 6.53 50.73 15.51
C SER A 7 6.85 49.75 16.65
N LEU A 8 6.17 49.94 17.78
CA LEU A 8 6.15 49.02 18.91
C LEU A 8 5.30 47.79 18.54
N ALA A 9 5.93 46.71 18.10
CA ALA A 9 5.32 45.39 18.01
C ALA A 9 6.35 44.32 18.36
N LEU A 10 6.67 44.22 19.66
CA LEU A 10 7.29 43.03 20.23
C LEU A 10 6.19 42.00 20.46
N ALA A 11 6.02 41.06 19.53
CA ALA A 11 5.42 39.75 19.81
C ALA A 11 5.85 38.72 18.75
N PHE A 12 6.41 37.60 19.24
CA PHE A 12 6.75 36.35 18.55
C PHE A 12 8.11 36.27 17.81
N PRO A 13 9.22 36.07 18.55
CA PRO A 13 10.48 35.62 17.96
C PRO A 13 10.48 34.09 17.82
N SER A 14 9.76 33.53 16.86
CA SER A 14 9.81 32.08 16.58
C SER A 14 9.52 31.75 15.11
N PHE A 15 10.20 32.40 14.16
CA PHE A 15 10.10 32.04 12.73
C PHE A 15 11.47 31.80 12.10
N SER A 16 12.36 31.12 12.82
CA SER A 16 13.69 30.76 12.30
C SER A 16 14.12 29.33 12.60
N SER A 17 13.29 28.54 13.29
CA SER A 17 13.51 27.10 13.50
C SER A 17 12.73 26.21 12.53
N GLN A 18 11.89 26.76 11.64
CA GLN A 18 11.05 25.94 10.75
C GLN A 18 11.82 25.30 9.58
N PHE A 19 13.08 25.67 9.33
CA PHE A 19 13.92 25.03 8.30
C PHE A 19 14.69 23.80 8.80
N ALA A 20 14.46 23.35 10.03
CA ALA A 20 15.12 22.17 10.59
C ALA A 20 14.25 20.89 10.56
N SER A 21 13.04 20.90 9.95
CA SER A 21 12.10 19.77 10.03
C SER A 21 11.86 18.99 8.73
N ASN A 22 12.55 19.31 7.62
CA ASN A 22 12.25 18.65 6.33
C ASN A 22 13.20 17.54 5.91
N GLU A 23 14.10 17.09 6.78
CA GLU A 23 14.82 15.81 6.61
C GLU A 23 14.75 14.93 7.86
N GLN A 24 13.64 15.00 8.59
CA GLN A 24 13.30 13.96 9.55
C GLN A 24 12.52 12.89 8.78
N TRP A 25 13.27 12.08 8.03
CA TRP A 25 12.93 10.78 7.44
C TRP A 25 11.44 10.39 7.54
N SER A 26 10.78 10.29 6.39
CA SER A 26 9.39 9.88 6.18
C SER A 26 9.02 8.47 6.71
N THR A 27 9.89 7.84 7.49
CA THR A 27 9.76 6.48 7.98
C THR A 27 8.89 6.38 9.24
N SER A 28 8.62 7.45 10.00
CA SER A 28 7.87 7.33 11.26
C SER A 28 6.37 7.05 11.09
N LEU A 29 5.70 7.68 10.11
CA LEU A 29 4.27 7.41 9.84
C LEU A 29 4.04 6.06 9.15
N GLU A 30 5.04 5.54 8.41
CA GLU A 30 4.96 4.22 7.77
C GLU A 30 5.35 3.09 8.74
N LEU A 31 6.26 3.34 9.70
CA LEU A 31 6.64 2.38 10.74
C LEU A 31 5.60 2.27 11.87
N GLU A 32 4.86 3.34 12.16
CA GLU A 32 3.73 3.31 13.11
C GLU A 32 2.60 2.37 12.64
N ASP A 33 2.36 2.25 11.33
CA ASP A 33 1.35 1.34 10.78
C ASP A 33 1.77 -0.14 10.92
N PHE A 34 3.06 -0.46 10.82
CA PHE A 34 3.54 -1.84 10.99
C PHE A 34 3.61 -2.26 12.46
N GLU A 35 4.13 -1.40 13.34
CA GLU A 35 4.24 -1.69 14.77
C GLU A 35 2.87 -1.78 15.46
N ASN A 36 1.84 -1.12 14.90
CA ASN A 36 0.47 -1.13 15.40
C ASN A 36 -0.47 -2.08 14.62
N THR A 37 0.09 -2.99 13.81
CA THR A 37 -0.71 -4.03 13.15
C THR A 37 -1.19 -5.03 14.20
N ASP A 38 -2.49 -5.03 14.52
CA ASP A 38 -3.07 -6.04 15.40
C ASP A 38 -3.20 -7.39 14.68
N TRP A 39 -2.19 -8.24 14.90
CA TRP A 39 -2.08 -9.59 14.35
C TRP A 39 -3.25 -10.51 14.75
N HIS A 40 -4.02 -10.20 15.80
CA HIS A 40 -5.21 -10.98 16.15
C HIS A 40 -6.30 -10.92 15.08
N TYR A 41 -6.39 -9.81 14.33
CA TYR A 41 -7.32 -9.66 13.19
C TYR A 41 -6.80 -10.30 11.89
N HIS A 42 -5.52 -10.68 11.86
CA HIS A 42 -4.86 -11.27 10.70
C HIS A 42 -4.66 -12.79 10.79
N ARG A 43 -5.46 -13.46 11.61
CA ARG A 43 -5.48 -14.92 11.65
C ARG A 43 -5.86 -15.51 10.30
N TRP A 44 -5.23 -16.64 9.99
CA TRP A 44 -5.55 -17.40 8.79
C TRP A 44 -7.00 -17.88 8.83
N MET A 45 -7.69 -17.74 7.70
CA MET A 45 -8.98 -18.36 7.43
C MET A 45 -8.98 -18.92 6.01
N ALA A 46 -9.48 -20.14 5.85
CA ALA A 46 -9.69 -20.73 4.54
C ALA A 46 -10.64 -19.84 3.71
N PRO A 47 -10.45 -19.73 2.38
CA PRO A 47 -11.43 -19.10 1.52
C PRO A 47 -12.77 -19.84 1.60
N GLY A 48 -13.87 -19.08 1.67
CA GLY A 48 -15.21 -19.60 1.46
C GLY A 48 -15.46 -19.93 -0.02
N GLU A 49 -16.60 -20.59 -0.29
CA GLU A 49 -16.97 -21.04 -1.65
C GLU A 49 -17.12 -19.88 -2.65
N ASN A 50 -17.49 -18.68 -2.17
CA ASN A 50 -17.71 -17.48 -2.99
C ASN A 50 -16.53 -16.49 -2.99
N ASP A 51 -15.44 -16.82 -2.28
CA ASP A 51 -14.27 -15.98 -2.18
C ASP A 51 -13.37 -16.18 -3.40
N LEU A 52 -12.97 -15.07 -4.03
CA LEU A 52 -12.13 -15.11 -5.22
C LEU A 52 -10.67 -15.29 -4.83
N ARG A 53 -9.93 -16.09 -5.60
CA ARG A 53 -8.49 -16.29 -5.43
C ARG A 53 -7.79 -16.23 -6.79
N SER A 54 -6.53 -15.82 -6.75
CA SER A 54 -5.69 -15.55 -7.91
C SER A 54 -4.73 -16.71 -8.19
N PRO A 55 -4.04 -16.76 -9.34
CA PRO A 55 -2.95 -17.70 -9.55
C PRO A 55 -1.70 -17.35 -8.72
N CYS A 56 -1.65 -16.16 -8.08
CA CYS A 56 -0.52 -15.71 -7.28
C CYS A 56 -0.66 -16.20 -5.81
N PRO A 57 0.26 -17.04 -5.31
CA PRO A 57 0.20 -17.54 -3.93
C PRO A 57 0.36 -16.41 -2.90
N GLY A 58 1.17 -15.40 -3.19
CA GLY A 58 1.39 -14.25 -2.31
C GLY A 58 0.10 -13.45 -2.07
N MET A 59 -0.68 -13.17 -3.12
CA MET A 59 -1.96 -12.47 -3.00
C MET A 59 -2.99 -13.31 -2.25
N ASN A 60 -3.01 -14.61 -2.47
CA ASN A 60 -3.93 -15.52 -1.79
C ASN A 60 -3.65 -15.61 -0.28
N THR A 61 -2.37 -15.60 0.11
CA THR A 61 -1.98 -15.53 1.53
C THR A 61 -2.44 -14.24 2.17
N LEU A 62 -2.23 -13.08 1.52
CA LEU A 62 -2.70 -11.79 2.04
C LEU A 62 -4.22 -11.78 2.26
N ALA A 63 -5.01 -12.36 1.35
CA ALA A 63 -6.46 -12.47 1.50
C ALA A 63 -6.85 -13.46 2.61
N ASN A 64 -6.20 -14.62 2.68
CA ASN A 64 -6.44 -15.61 3.74
C ASN A 64 -6.06 -15.09 5.14
N HIS A 65 -5.18 -14.10 5.22
CA HIS A 65 -4.83 -13.39 6.46
C HIS A 65 -5.53 -12.02 6.61
N GLY A 66 -6.38 -11.60 5.68
CA GLY A 66 -7.18 -10.37 5.81
C GLY A 66 -6.39 -9.05 5.70
N PHE A 67 -5.15 -9.07 5.20
CA PHE A 67 -4.41 -7.85 4.86
C PHE A 67 -5.02 -7.12 3.65
N ILE A 68 -5.59 -7.91 2.74
CA ILE A 68 -6.50 -7.46 1.68
C ILE A 68 -7.89 -8.07 1.92
N PRO A 69 -8.97 -7.58 1.28
CA PRO A 69 -10.31 -8.14 1.40
C PRO A 69 -10.33 -9.66 1.25
N ARG A 70 -10.92 -10.35 2.24
CA ARG A 70 -10.91 -11.83 2.33
C ARG A 70 -11.72 -12.50 1.21
N ASP A 71 -12.71 -11.78 0.69
CA ASP A 71 -13.53 -12.18 -0.46
C ASP A 71 -12.79 -12.02 -1.80
N GLY A 72 -11.60 -11.42 -1.80
CA GLY A 72 -10.79 -11.19 -2.99
C GLY A 72 -11.35 -10.13 -3.94
N ARG A 73 -12.19 -9.19 -3.45
CA ARG A 73 -12.85 -8.16 -4.27
C ARG A 73 -12.41 -6.75 -3.89
N ASN A 74 -12.60 -5.80 -4.81
CA ASN A 74 -12.35 -4.36 -4.59
C ASN A 74 -10.95 -4.06 -4.02
N ILE A 75 -9.93 -4.67 -4.62
CA ILE A 75 -8.53 -4.54 -4.19
C ILE A 75 -7.89 -3.37 -4.93
N THR A 76 -7.35 -2.41 -4.18
CA THR A 76 -6.66 -1.24 -4.75
C THR A 76 -5.15 -1.38 -4.63
N ILE A 77 -4.40 -0.81 -5.58
CA ILE A 77 -2.93 -0.87 -5.62
C ILE A 77 -2.28 -0.37 -4.32
N PRO A 78 -2.64 0.81 -3.76
CA PRO A 78 -1.99 1.30 -2.55
C PRO A 78 -2.19 0.36 -1.35
N ARG A 79 -3.33 -0.34 -1.29
CA ARG A 79 -3.59 -1.31 -0.22
C ARG A 79 -2.67 -2.52 -0.33
N VAL A 80 -2.45 -3.01 -1.55
CA VAL A 80 -1.57 -4.17 -1.79
C VAL A 80 -0.12 -3.82 -1.48
N ILE A 81 0.35 -2.64 -1.87
CA ILE A 81 1.71 -2.17 -1.57
C ILE A 81 1.94 -2.16 -0.05
N ARG A 82 1.06 -1.52 0.72
CA ARG A 82 1.16 -1.51 2.20
C ARG A 82 1.14 -2.92 2.79
N ALA A 83 0.29 -3.81 2.28
CA ALA A 83 0.21 -5.19 2.75
C ALA A 83 1.49 -5.99 2.47
N ILE A 84 2.12 -5.78 1.32
CA ILE A 84 3.37 -6.45 0.94
C ILE A 84 4.54 -5.92 1.76
N ASP A 85 4.63 -4.61 1.93
CA ASP A 85 5.68 -3.96 2.72
C ASP A 85 5.63 -4.49 4.17
N ALA A 86 4.42 -4.56 4.75
CA ALA A 86 4.20 -5.09 6.09
C ALA A 86 4.49 -6.60 6.20
N VAL A 87 3.90 -7.43 5.34
CA VAL A 87 3.89 -8.89 5.54
C VAL A 87 5.13 -9.58 4.99
N TYR A 88 5.64 -9.10 3.86
CA TYR A 88 6.75 -9.73 3.15
C TYR A 88 8.08 -9.01 3.33
N ASN A 89 8.12 -7.92 4.11
CA ASN A 89 9.32 -7.13 4.35
C ASN A 89 10.04 -6.75 3.04
N ASN A 90 9.25 -6.37 2.04
CA ASN A 90 9.73 -6.01 0.70
C ASN A 90 9.33 -4.57 0.35
N PRO A 91 9.86 -3.58 1.08
CA PRO A 91 9.40 -2.20 1.00
C PRO A 91 9.58 -1.64 -0.41
N SER A 92 8.49 -1.22 -1.03
CA SER A 92 8.50 -0.39 -2.24
C SER A 92 9.31 -0.97 -3.41
N ASP A 93 9.30 -2.30 -3.60
CA ASP A 93 9.99 -2.92 -4.73
C ASP A 93 9.44 -2.40 -6.08
N PRO A 94 10.28 -1.80 -6.93
CA PRO A 94 9.81 -1.14 -8.16
C PRO A 94 9.25 -2.14 -9.18
N VAL A 95 9.74 -3.38 -9.19
CA VAL A 95 9.27 -4.42 -10.12
C VAL A 95 7.87 -4.89 -9.72
N LEU A 96 7.66 -5.14 -8.43
CA LEU A 96 6.37 -5.53 -7.87
C LEU A 96 5.35 -4.40 -7.96
N ASN A 97 5.75 -3.17 -7.72
CA ASN A 97 4.90 -1.99 -7.90
C ASN A 97 4.46 -1.83 -9.36
N LEU A 98 5.36 -2.09 -10.31
CA LEU A 98 5.01 -2.10 -11.73
C LEU A 98 4.04 -3.24 -12.04
N ALA A 99 4.33 -4.46 -11.59
CA ALA A 99 3.47 -5.63 -11.80
C ALA A 99 2.06 -5.40 -11.22
N LEU A 100 1.95 -4.81 -10.03
CA LEU A 100 0.67 -4.43 -9.44
C LEU A 100 -0.06 -3.42 -10.31
N LYS A 101 0.60 -2.37 -10.81
CA LYS A 101 -0.06 -1.41 -11.72
C LYS A 101 -0.54 -2.05 -13.02
N LEU A 102 0.20 -3.03 -13.55
CA LEU A 102 -0.23 -3.81 -14.72
C LEU A 102 -1.47 -4.67 -14.41
N ALA A 103 -1.75 -5.00 -13.15
CA ALA A 103 -2.97 -5.72 -12.78
C ALA A 103 -4.24 -4.93 -13.11
N LEU A 104 -4.16 -3.59 -13.17
CA LEU A 104 -5.29 -2.77 -13.58
C LEU A 104 -5.67 -2.96 -15.06
N LEU A 105 -4.81 -3.59 -15.87
CA LEU A 105 -5.14 -3.98 -17.24
C LEU A 105 -6.05 -5.22 -17.32
N THR A 106 -6.32 -5.86 -16.18
CA THR A 106 -7.13 -7.09 -16.10
C THR A 106 -8.60 -6.85 -15.73
N THR A 107 -8.97 -5.58 -15.54
CA THR A 107 -10.25 -5.15 -14.98
C THR A 107 -10.76 -3.92 -15.72
N ASP A 108 -12.07 -3.76 -15.81
CA ASP A 108 -12.71 -2.55 -16.36
C ASP A 108 -12.91 -1.47 -15.29
N ALA A 109 -12.66 -1.78 -14.01
CA ALA A 109 -12.76 -0.83 -12.93
C ALA A 109 -11.56 0.15 -12.92
N PRO A 110 -11.77 1.42 -12.53
CA PRO A 110 -10.78 2.47 -12.75
C PRO A 110 -9.52 2.34 -11.88
N ASP A 111 -9.64 1.80 -10.67
CA ASP A 111 -8.58 1.81 -9.65
C ASP A 111 -8.53 0.55 -8.78
N SER A 112 -9.34 -0.46 -9.12
CA SER A 112 -9.46 -1.68 -8.34
C SER A 112 -9.62 -2.91 -9.22
N PHE A 113 -9.21 -4.06 -8.68
CA PHE A 113 -9.36 -5.36 -9.32
C PHE A 113 -9.87 -6.39 -8.31
N THR A 114 -10.31 -7.54 -8.81
CA THR A 114 -10.57 -8.73 -8.01
C THR A 114 -9.45 -9.75 -8.21
N LEU A 115 -9.24 -10.65 -7.25
CA LEU A 115 -8.21 -11.68 -7.36
C LEU A 115 -8.42 -12.59 -8.59
N ASP A 116 -9.66 -12.77 -9.03
CA ASP A 116 -9.96 -13.58 -10.22
C ASP A 116 -9.55 -12.86 -11.52
N ASN A 117 -9.54 -11.52 -11.56
CA ASN A 117 -9.07 -10.76 -12.73
C ASN A 117 -7.61 -11.08 -13.08
N LEU A 118 -6.78 -11.38 -12.07
CA LEU A 118 -5.38 -11.77 -12.27
C LEU A 118 -5.19 -13.09 -13.02
N ARG A 119 -6.26 -13.82 -13.35
CA ARG A 119 -6.24 -15.02 -14.21
C ARG A 119 -6.26 -14.69 -15.69
N LEU A 120 -6.41 -13.43 -16.09
CA LEU A 120 -6.45 -13.06 -17.49
C LEU A 120 -5.10 -13.37 -18.17
N HIS A 121 -5.09 -14.44 -18.95
CA HIS A 121 -3.90 -14.94 -19.63
C HIS A 121 -3.29 -13.90 -20.59
N GLY A 122 -1.96 -13.85 -20.64
CA GLY A 122 -1.21 -12.94 -21.51
C GLY A 122 -1.11 -11.51 -20.99
N THR A 123 -1.54 -11.25 -19.74
CA THR A 123 -1.24 -10.02 -19.02
C THR A 123 -0.07 -10.25 -18.05
N ILE A 124 -0.38 -10.48 -16.77
CA ILE A 124 0.57 -10.93 -15.75
C ILE A 124 0.58 -12.46 -15.69
N GLU A 125 -0.59 -13.09 -15.83
CA GLU A 125 -0.70 -14.55 -15.89
C GLU A 125 -0.06 -15.05 -17.19
N HIS A 126 0.84 -16.01 -17.05
CA HIS A 126 1.67 -16.53 -18.13
C HIS A 126 1.93 -18.03 -17.93
N ASP A 127 2.29 -18.73 -19.02
CA ASP A 127 2.57 -20.16 -19.01
C ASP A 127 3.80 -20.54 -18.16
N ALA A 128 3.95 -21.85 -17.91
CA ALA A 128 5.06 -22.46 -17.18
C ALA A 128 5.24 -21.96 -15.73
N ILE A 129 4.14 -21.50 -15.12
CA ILE A 129 4.06 -21.26 -13.67
C ILE A 129 3.99 -22.59 -12.91
N PRO A 130 4.79 -22.79 -11.86
CA PRO A 130 4.90 -24.09 -11.16
C PRO A 130 3.67 -24.47 -10.30
N LEU A 131 2.59 -23.68 -10.31
CA LEU A 131 1.43 -23.85 -9.43
C LEU A 131 0.07 -23.94 -10.17
N SER A 132 0.05 -24.04 -11.51
CA SER A 132 -1.17 -24.32 -12.26
C SER A 132 -1.32 -25.84 -12.51
N LEU A 133 -2.03 -26.51 -11.62
CA LEU A 133 -2.59 -27.85 -11.83
C LEU A 133 -4.11 -27.81 -11.69
#